data_AF-A0A166QN53-F1
#
_entry.id   AF-A0A166QN53-F1
#
_cell.length_a   1.000
_cell.length_b   1.000
_cell.length_c   1.000
_cell.angle_alpha   90.00
_cell.angle_beta   90.00
_cell.angle_gamma   90.00
#
_symmetry.space_group_name_H-M   'P 1'
#
loop_
_entity.id
_entity.type
_entity.pdbx_description
1 polymer ?
#
loop_
_entity_poly.entity_id
_entity_poly.type
_entity_poly.pdbx_seq_one_letter_code
_entity_poly.pdbx_strand_id
1 'polypeptide(L)'
;MSETPIDLKDAITELATALKPLEVLAESMRGLDRSHRLQADLQLIKQYYSESARNGLYAQLDDAHKAEAEVVETQTARTKRGNDQRSFEQYSEARGPEQARMAFMSDKEFYALSDAAKKKTSDLRDAHPVLFRVHAQTKKSW
;
A
#
# COMPACT_ATOMS: atom_id res chain seq x y z
N MET A 1 10.53 -41.99 44.70
CA MET A 1 9.75 -41.55 43.53
C MET A 1 10.73 -40.83 42.62
N SER A 2 11.10 -41.41 41.49
CA SER A 2 12.04 -40.80 40.55
C SER A 2 11.27 -39.85 39.63
N GLU A 3 11.46 -38.55 39.81
CA GLU A 3 11.04 -37.57 38.81
C GLU A 3 11.90 -37.80 37.56
N THR A 4 11.29 -38.38 36.53
CA THR A 4 11.90 -38.45 35.19
C THR A 4 12.21 -37.02 34.75
N PRO A 5 13.45 -36.71 34.33
CA PRO A 5 13.79 -35.37 33.88
C PRO A 5 12.94 -35.03 32.66
N ILE A 6 12.21 -33.93 32.73
CA ILE A 6 11.49 -33.40 31.56
C ILE A 6 12.55 -33.05 30.52
N ASP A 7 12.49 -33.68 29.34
CA ASP A 7 13.29 -33.23 28.21
C ASP A 7 12.80 -31.82 27.83
N LEU A 8 13.66 -30.83 28.09
CA LEU A 8 13.39 -29.43 27.81
C LEU A 8 12.98 -29.21 26.35
N LYS A 9 13.46 -30.03 25.41
CA LYS A 9 13.06 -29.94 23.99
C LYS A 9 11.62 -30.36 23.76
N ASP A 10 11.17 -31.41 24.44
CA ASP A 10 9.79 -31.91 24.34
C ASP A 10 8.83 -30.91 24.99
N ALA A 11 9.18 -30.39 26.18
CA ALA A 11 8.40 -29.35 26.85
C ALA A 11 8.29 -28.05 26.03
N ILE A 12 9.37 -27.62 25.36
CA ILE A 12 9.34 -26.46 24.46
C ILE A 12 8.44 -26.73 23.24
N THR A 13 8.48 -27.95 22.70
CA THR A 13 7.68 -28.33 21.53
C THR A 13 6.19 -28.43 21.86
N GLU A 14 5.84 -29.01 23.02
CA GLU A 14 4.48 -29.03 23.53
C GLU A 14 3.96 -27.63 23.82
N LEU A 15 4.77 -26.77 24.45
CA LEU A 15 4.41 -25.38 24.72
C LEU A 15 4.19 -24.60 23.41
N ALA A 16 5.07 -24.73 22.42
CA ALA A 16 4.89 -24.10 21.12
C ALA A 16 3.62 -24.58 20.41
N THR A 17 3.27 -25.85 20.55
CA THR A 17 2.04 -26.41 19.97
C THR A 17 0.80 -25.89 20.71
N ALA A 18 0.87 -25.75 22.03
CA ALA A 18 -0.20 -25.19 22.85
C ALA A 18 -0.39 -23.67 22.65
N LEU A 19 0.64 -22.94 22.18
CA LEU A 19 0.58 -21.51 21.87
C LEU A 19 -0.06 -21.21 20.51
N LYS A 20 0.04 -22.11 19.52
CA LYS A 20 -0.55 -21.91 18.17
C LYS A 20 -2.04 -21.51 18.19
N PRO A 21 -2.93 -22.13 18.98
CA PRO A 21 -4.33 -21.69 19.08
C PRO A 21 -4.49 -20.26 19.58
N LEU A 22 -3.62 -19.80 20.48
CA LEU A 22 -3.65 -18.43 21.01
C LEU A 22 -3.19 -17.43 19.94
N GLU A 23 -2.21 -17.79 19.10
CA GLU A 23 -1.80 -16.97 17.96
C GLU A 23 -2.94 -16.80 16.95
N VAL A 24 -3.61 -17.90 16.60
CA VAL A 24 -4.78 -17.89 15.69
C VAL A 24 -5.92 -17.06 16.27
N LEU A 25 -6.18 -17.18 17.58
CA LEU A 25 -7.19 -16.38 18.26
C LEU A 25 -6.83 -14.89 18.24
N ALA A 26 -5.57 -14.54 18.52
CA ALA A 26 -5.11 -13.16 18.48
C ALA A 26 -5.23 -12.54 17.08
N GLU A 27 -4.90 -13.30 16.03
CA GLU A 27 -5.11 -12.87 14.64
C GLU A 27 -6.58 -12.65 14.30
N SER A 28 -7.44 -13.58 14.75
CA SER A 28 -8.89 -13.49 14.56
C SER A 28 -9.48 -12.25 15.26
N MET A 29 -9.06 -11.98 16.51
CA MET A 29 -9.47 -10.80 17.26
C MET A 29 -9.02 -9.49 16.58
N ARG A 30 -7.78 -9.45 16.05
CA ARG A 30 -7.31 -8.30 15.25
C ARG A 30 -8.12 -8.15 13.96
N GLY A 31 -8.54 -9.25 13.34
CA GLY A 31 -9.44 -9.24 12.19
C GLY A 31 -10.79 -8.60 12.52
N LEU A 32 -11.41 -9.02 13.61
CA LEU A 32 -12.69 -8.48 14.07
C LEU A 32 -12.60 -6.98 14.41
N ASP A 33 -11.55 -6.56 15.12
CA ASP A 33 -11.32 -5.15 15.45
C ASP A 33 -11.16 -4.29 14.17
N ARG A 34 -10.45 -4.78 13.15
CA ARG A 34 -10.37 -4.10 11.84
C ARG A 34 -11.74 -3.97 11.19
N SER A 35 -12.53 -5.05 11.17
CA SER A 35 -13.88 -5.04 10.58
C SER A 35 -14.84 -4.10 11.31
N HIS A 36 -14.81 -4.06 12.64
CA HIS A 36 -15.61 -3.14 13.44
C HIS A 36 -15.26 -1.68 13.16
N ARG A 37 -13.96 -1.35 13.05
CA ARG A 37 -13.51 0.01 12.67
C ARG A 37 -13.96 0.39 11.26
N LEU A 38 -13.84 -0.53 10.30
CA LEU A 38 -14.32 -0.30 8.93
C LEU A 38 -15.82 -0.04 8.90
N GLN A 39 -16.61 -0.80 9.67
CA GLN A 39 -18.05 -0.59 9.77
C GLN A 39 -18.39 0.79 10.35
N ALA A 40 -17.68 1.23 11.40
CA ALA A 40 -17.85 2.56 11.97
C ALA A 40 -17.49 3.67 10.96
N ASP A 41 -16.37 3.53 10.26
CA ASP A 41 -15.94 4.47 9.22
C ASP A 41 -16.97 4.55 8.06
N LEU A 42 -17.53 3.41 7.62
CA LEU A 42 -18.58 3.37 6.60
C LEU A 42 -19.87 4.05 7.04
N GLN A 43 -20.25 3.95 8.31
CA GLN A 43 -21.42 4.66 8.86
C GLN A 43 -21.19 6.17 8.87
N LEU A 44 -20.02 6.63 9.32
CA LEU A 44 -19.64 8.05 9.27
C LEU A 44 -19.69 8.59 7.83
N ILE A 45 -19.11 7.86 6.88
CA ILE A 45 -19.13 8.26 5.47
C ILE A 45 -20.57 8.42 4.95
N LYS A 46 -21.47 7.49 5.29
CA LYS A 46 -22.88 7.57 4.87
C LYS A 46 -23.62 8.74 5.51
N GLN A 47 -23.26 9.13 6.72
CA GLN A 47 -23.87 10.23 7.45
C GLN A 47 -23.46 11.60 6.91
N TYR A 48 -22.18 11.78 6.55
CA TYR A 48 -21.63 13.10 6.21
C TYR A 48 -21.44 13.36 4.71
N TYR A 49 -21.50 12.33 3.87
CA TYR A 49 -21.28 12.47 2.42
C TYR A 49 -22.45 11.92 1.62
N SER A 50 -22.97 12.75 0.70
CA SER A 50 -23.89 12.29 -0.34
C SER A 50 -23.20 11.27 -1.24
N GLU A 51 -23.98 10.39 -1.87
CA GLU A 51 -23.42 9.37 -2.76
C GLU A 51 -22.60 9.96 -3.92
N SER A 52 -23.10 11.04 -4.53
CA SER A 52 -22.37 11.76 -5.58
C SER A 52 -21.03 12.33 -5.07
N ALA A 53 -21.01 12.92 -3.87
CA ALA A 53 -19.79 13.44 -3.27
C ALA A 53 -18.78 12.32 -2.96
N ARG A 54 -19.24 11.17 -2.45
CA ARG A 54 -18.39 9.99 -2.22
C ARG A 54 -17.73 9.51 -3.50
N ASN A 55 -18.52 9.36 -4.57
CA ASN A 55 -18.00 8.86 -5.86
C ASN A 55 -16.96 9.83 -6.44
N GLY A 56 -17.19 11.14 -6.35
CA GLY A 56 -16.22 12.14 -6.77
C GLY A 56 -14.92 12.08 -5.97
N LEU A 57 -15.00 11.90 -4.65
CA LEU A 57 -13.81 11.79 -3.80
C LEU A 57 -13.04 10.49 -4.00
N TYR A 58 -13.73 9.36 -4.25
CA TYR A 58 -13.06 8.11 -4.59
C TYR A 58 -12.32 8.19 -5.92
N ALA A 59 -12.88 8.86 -6.93
CA ALA A 59 -12.16 9.11 -8.18
C ALA A 59 -10.88 9.93 -7.95
N GLN A 60 -10.94 10.98 -7.12
CA GLN A 60 -9.76 11.77 -6.77
C GLN A 60 -8.69 10.95 -6.04
N LEU A 61 -9.10 10.07 -5.12
CA LEU A 61 -8.20 9.14 -4.42
C LEU A 61 -7.57 8.13 -5.38
N ASP A 62 -8.35 7.60 -6.33
CA ASP A 62 -7.81 6.71 -7.36
C ASP A 62 -6.78 7.40 -8.24
N ASP A 63 -7.03 8.65 -8.63
CA ASP A 63 -6.09 9.43 -9.41
C ASP A 63 -4.87 9.90 -8.59
N ALA A 64 -4.97 9.99 -7.26
CA ALA A 64 -3.81 10.20 -6.41
C ALA A 64 -2.93 8.94 -6.34
N HIS A 65 -3.54 7.77 -6.15
CA HIS A 65 -2.81 6.50 -6.16
C HIS A 65 -2.17 6.18 -7.51
N LYS A 66 -2.80 6.53 -8.65
CA LYS A 66 -2.18 6.41 -9.97
C LYS A 66 -0.93 7.29 -10.09
N ALA A 67 -0.97 8.51 -9.57
CA ALA A 67 0.20 9.39 -9.59
C ALA A 67 1.35 8.83 -8.74
N GLU A 68 1.06 8.23 -7.59
CA GLU A 68 2.08 7.51 -6.80
C GLU A 68 2.64 6.29 -7.52
N ALA A 69 1.78 5.52 -8.22
CA ALA A 69 2.22 4.39 -9.04
C ALA A 69 3.16 4.86 -10.17
N GLU A 70 2.84 5.96 -10.85
CA GLU A 70 3.70 6.55 -11.88
C GLU A 70 5.09 6.92 -11.33
N VAL A 71 5.16 7.46 -10.10
CA VAL A 71 6.45 7.75 -9.44
C VAL A 71 7.27 6.48 -9.25
N VAL A 72 6.64 5.39 -8.78
CA VAL A 72 7.31 4.10 -8.58
C VAL A 72 7.78 3.49 -9.90
N GLU A 73 6.94 3.53 -10.93
CA GLU A 73 7.26 3.07 -12.28
C GLU A 73 8.42 3.88 -12.88
N THR A 74 8.38 5.19 -12.74
CA THR A 74 9.43 6.10 -13.21
C THR A 74 10.76 5.84 -12.49
N GLN A 75 10.74 5.67 -11.16
CA GLN A 75 11.94 5.33 -10.40
C GLN A 75 12.51 3.97 -10.85
N THR A 76 11.63 3.00 -11.09
CA THR A 76 12.02 1.67 -11.59
C THR A 76 12.65 1.77 -12.97
N ALA A 77 12.08 2.57 -13.87
CA ALA A 77 12.61 2.82 -15.21
C ALA A 77 13.99 3.47 -15.16
N ARG A 78 14.16 4.53 -14.37
CA ARG A 78 15.44 5.24 -14.17
C ARG A 78 16.51 4.30 -13.61
N THR A 79 16.15 3.47 -12.63
CA THR A 79 17.06 2.47 -12.05
C THR A 79 17.49 1.42 -13.07
N LYS A 80 16.54 0.85 -13.84
CA LYS A 80 16.85 -0.13 -14.90
C LYS A 80 17.74 0.44 -16.00
N ARG A 81 17.61 1.74 -16.30
CA ARG A 81 18.45 2.45 -17.28
C ARG A 81 19.87 2.72 -16.77
N GLY A 82 20.14 2.68 -15.46
CA GLY A 82 21.41 3.15 -14.89
C GLY A 82 22.69 2.60 -15.53
N ASN A 83 22.66 1.38 -16.08
CA ASN A 83 23.79 0.74 -16.77
C ASN A 83 23.62 0.66 -18.30
N ASP A 84 22.57 1.26 -18.86
CA ASP A 84 22.26 1.23 -20.28
C ASP A 84 22.95 2.39 -21.00
N GLN A 85 23.79 2.08 -21.99
CA GLN A 85 24.58 3.08 -22.74
C GLN A 85 23.82 3.66 -23.95
N ARG A 86 22.61 3.16 -24.24
CA ARG A 86 21.81 3.67 -25.36
C ARG A 86 21.45 5.14 -25.18
N SER A 87 21.41 5.89 -26.27
CA SER A 87 20.81 7.23 -26.28
C SER A 87 19.30 7.14 -26.02
N PHE A 88 18.66 8.30 -25.79
CA PHE A 88 17.21 8.36 -25.65
C PHE A 88 16.49 7.75 -26.86
N GLU A 89 16.92 8.09 -28.07
CA GLU A 89 16.32 7.63 -29.33
C GLU A 89 16.44 6.11 -29.47
N GLN A 90 17.64 5.56 -29.27
CA GLN A 90 17.89 4.11 -29.31
C GLN A 90 17.11 3.35 -28.24
N TYR A 91 16.95 3.93 -27.05
CA TYR A 91 16.17 3.35 -25.98
C TYR A 91 14.66 3.41 -26.29
N SER A 92 14.19 4.53 -26.84
CA SER A 92 12.81 4.74 -27.28
C SER A 92 12.40 3.77 -28.38
N GLU A 93 13.26 3.55 -29.37
CA GLU A 93 13.03 2.55 -30.42
C GLU A 93 12.95 1.12 -29.86
N ALA A 94 13.78 0.79 -28.87
CA ALA A 94 13.85 -0.56 -28.32
C ALA A 94 12.81 -0.88 -27.23
N ARG A 95 12.35 0.12 -26.48
CA ARG A 95 11.48 -0.05 -25.29
C ARG A 95 10.17 0.73 -25.35
N GLY A 96 10.01 1.57 -26.36
CA GLY A 96 8.87 2.46 -26.52
C GLY A 96 9.10 3.86 -25.93
N PRO A 97 8.38 4.87 -26.45
CA PRO A 97 8.58 6.28 -26.08
C PRO A 97 8.25 6.57 -24.62
N GLU A 98 7.20 5.94 -24.06
CA GLU A 98 6.80 6.18 -22.67
C GLU A 98 7.84 5.64 -21.68
N GLN A 99 8.38 4.46 -21.95
CA GLN A 99 9.44 3.87 -21.12
C GLN A 99 10.73 4.69 -21.20
N ALA A 100 11.05 5.23 -22.37
CA ALA A 100 12.18 6.15 -22.54
C ALA A 100 11.95 7.47 -21.78
N ARG A 101 10.76 8.07 -21.88
CA ARG A 101 10.39 9.30 -21.13
C ARG A 101 10.60 9.12 -19.63
N MET A 102 10.09 8.02 -19.07
CA MET A 102 10.26 7.70 -17.66
C MET A 102 11.73 7.45 -17.29
N ALA A 103 12.45 6.63 -18.08
CA ALA A 103 13.83 6.26 -17.81
C ALA A 103 14.82 7.43 -17.90
N PHE A 104 14.55 8.39 -18.79
CA PHE A 104 15.41 9.55 -19.03
C PHE A 104 14.97 10.83 -18.31
N MET A 105 13.91 10.76 -17.52
CA MET A 105 13.46 11.88 -16.69
C MET A 105 14.60 12.37 -15.77
N SER A 106 14.83 13.68 -15.77
CA SER A 106 15.86 14.29 -14.93
C SER A 106 15.51 14.18 -13.45
N ASP A 107 16.51 14.28 -12.58
CA ASP A 107 16.30 14.26 -11.12
C ASP A 107 15.32 15.35 -10.68
N LYS A 108 15.45 16.56 -11.24
CA LYS A 108 14.55 17.68 -10.93
C LYS A 108 13.09 17.37 -11.28
N GLU A 109 12.85 16.83 -12.47
CA GLU A 109 11.49 16.47 -12.92
C GLU A 109 10.92 15.32 -12.09
N PHE A 110 11.75 14.32 -11.77
CA PHE A 110 11.34 13.21 -10.94
C PHE A 110 10.95 13.65 -9.52
N TYR A 111 11.74 14.51 -8.87
CA TYR A 111 11.40 15.01 -7.54
C TYR A 111 10.14 15.87 -7.57
N ALA A 112 9.96 16.70 -8.60
CA ALA A 112 8.72 17.47 -8.78
C ALA A 112 7.49 16.55 -8.94
N LEU A 113 7.60 15.48 -9.74
CA LEU A 113 6.56 14.46 -9.88
C LEU A 113 6.26 13.78 -8.53
N SER A 114 7.31 13.37 -7.81
CA SER A 114 7.18 12.72 -6.50
C SER A 114 6.50 13.61 -5.47
N ASP A 115 6.89 14.88 -5.39
CA ASP A 115 6.33 15.83 -4.44
C ASP A 115 4.88 16.18 -4.78
N ALA A 116 4.55 16.32 -6.07
CA ALA A 116 3.17 16.54 -6.52
C ALA A 116 2.27 15.36 -6.16
N ALA A 117 2.72 14.12 -6.39
CA ALA A 117 1.98 12.91 -6.04
C ALA A 117 1.75 12.82 -4.52
N LYS A 118 2.81 12.98 -3.72
CA LYS A 118 2.73 12.97 -2.25
C LYS A 118 1.79 14.03 -1.72
N LYS A 119 1.88 15.25 -2.25
CA LYS A 119 1.02 16.36 -1.85
C LYS A 119 -0.44 16.07 -2.13
N LYS A 120 -0.77 15.59 -3.34
CA LYS A 120 -2.14 15.22 -3.72
C LYS A 120 -2.73 14.18 -2.76
N THR A 121 -1.97 13.14 -2.42
CA THR A 121 -2.40 12.12 -1.45
C THR A 121 -2.56 12.70 -0.04
N SER A 122 -1.62 13.53 0.42
CA SER A 122 -1.70 14.15 1.75
C SER A 122 -2.92 15.08 1.87
N ASP A 123 -3.13 15.95 0.88
CA ASP A 123 -4.25 16.91 0.89
C ASP A 123 -5.60 16.16 0.98
N LEU A 124 -5.76 15.06 0.23
CA LEU A 124 -6.96 14.22 0.29
C LEU A 124 -7.11 13.47 1.63
N ARG A 125 -6.00 12.95 2.18
CA ARG A 125 -6.00 12.28 3.48
C ARG A 125 -6.38 13.23 4.61
N ASP A 126 -5.84 14.44 4.58
CA ASP A 126 -6.02 15.43 5.63
C ASP A 126 -7.44 16.05 5.57
N ALA A 127 -7.97 16.26 4.36
CA ALA A 127 -9.33 16.75 4.16
C ALA A 127 -10.41 15.67 4.42
N HIS A 128 -10.14 14.40 4.05
CA HIS A 128 -11.11 13.31 4.09
C HIS A 128 -10.56 12.02 4.72
N PRO A 129 -10.12 12.06 5.99
CA PRO A 129 -9.36 10.97 6.60
C PRO A 129 -10.14 9.64 6.70
N VAL A 130 -11.46 9.71 6.91
CA VAL A 130 -12.32 8.52 6.99
C VAL A 130 -12.47 7.85 5.61
N LEU A 131 -12.74 8.63 4.57
CA LEU A 131 -12.82 8.13 3.19
C LEU A 131 -11.49 7.53 2.73
N PHE A 132 -10.38 8.20 3.07
CA PHE A 132 -9.04 7.72 2.77
C PHE A 132 -8.77 6.34 3.39
N ARG A 133 -9.09 6.15 4.69
CA ARG A 133 -8.93 4.86 5.37
C ARG A 133 -9.77 3.76 4.74
N VAL A 134 -11.03 4.04 4.42
CA VAL A 134 -11.92 3.06 3.79
C VAL A 134 -11.40 2.67 2.40
N HIS A 135 -11.01 3.65 1.58
CA HIS A 135 -10.46 3.39 0.25
C HIS A 135 -9.19 2.54 0.29
N ALA A 136 -8.26 2.84 1.20
CA ALA A 136 -7.03 2.06 1.38
C ALA A 136 -7.27 0.61 1.83
N GLN A 137 -8.38 0.34 2.55
CA GLN A 137 -8.73 -1.00 3.02
C GLN A 137 -9.49 -1.82 1.97
N THR A 138 -10.33 -1.19 1.13
CA THR A 138 -11.10 -1.89 0.11
C THR A 138 -10.29 -2.21 -1.14
N LYS A 139 -9.28 -1.39 -1.48
CA LYS A 139 -8.42 -1.64 -2.66
C LYS A 139 -7.43 -2.80 -2.50
N LYS A 140 -7.16 -3.24 -1.27
CA LYS A 140 -6.28 -4.40 -1.01
C LYS A 140 -6.94 -5.77 -1.25
N SER A 141 -8.23 -5.78 -1.63
CA SER A 141 -9.05 -6.99 -1.73
C SER A 141 -9.37 -7.44 -3.16
N TRP A 142 -8.64 -6.96 -4.17
CA TRP A 142 -8.75 -7.38 -5.57
C TRP A 142 -7.40 -7.78 -6.13
#